data_AF-A0A2T5LWK9-F1
#
_entry.id   AF-A0A2T5LWK9-F1
#
_cell.length_a   1.000
_cell.length_b   1.000
_cell.length_c   1.000
_cell.angle_alpha   90.00
_cell.angle_beta   90.00
_cell.angle_gamma   90.00
#
_symmetry.space_group_name_H-M   'P 1'
#
loop_
_entity.id
_entity.type
_entity.pdbx_description
1 polymer ?
#
loop_
_entity_poly.entity_id
_entity_poly.type
_entity_poly.pdbx_seq_one_letter_code
_entity_poly.pdbx_strand_id
1 'polypeptide(L)'
;MAGAIASAIYQHVSPSPGPPINGPDRSLLALLTRYSRTVSRGLIRRNAVYLTSIFAGAFAFEIAFDSTTNKIWDTMNRGRQWKDIKYQYVNKAEEEDDE
;
A
#
# COMPACT_ATOMS: atom_id res chain seq x y z
N MET A 1 22.51 -44.48 41.91
CA MET A 1 21.07 -44.76 42.05
C MET A 1 20.18 -43.52 41.88
N ALA A 2 20.58 -42.31 42.31
CA ALA A 2 19.73 -41.10 42.21
C ALA A 2 19.54 -40.53 40.77
N GLY A 3 20.48 -40.78 39.86
CA GLY A 3 20.37 -40.30 38.46
C GLY A 3 19.31 -41.01 37.61
N ALA A 4 18.97 -42.26 37.96
CA ALA A 4 18.00 -43.04 37.18
C ALA A 4 16.56 -42.52 37.36
N ILE A 5 16.21 -42.13 38.60
CA ILE A 5 14.87 -41.63 38.94
C ILE A 5 14.60 -40.26 38.29
N ALA A 6 15.61 -39.39 38.22
CA ALA A 6 15.50 -38.10 37.52
C ALA A 6 15.29 -38.26 36.00
N SER A 7 15.91 -39.27 35.38
CA SER A 7 15.69 -39.56 33.96
C SER A 7 14.30 -40.14 33.70
N ALA A 8 13.75 -40.94 34.63
CA ALA A 8 12.40 -41.46 34.53
C ALA A 8 11.37 -40.33 34.58
N ILE A 9 11.54 -39.35 35.49
CA ILE A 9 10.70 -38.13 35.61
C ILE A 9 10.59 -37.34 34.31
N TYR A 10 11.67 -37.27 33.54
CA TYR A 10 11.68 -36.58 32.25
C TYR A 10 10.98 -37.33 31.11
N GLN A 11 10.78 -38.65 31.22
CA GLN A 11 10.16 -39.46 30.16
C GLN A 11 8.63 -39.41 30.16
N HIS A 12 7.98 -38.85 31.19
CA HIS A 12 6.50 -38.80 31.29
C HIS A 12 5.87 -37.46 30.90
N VAL A 13 6.67 -36.43 30.61
CA VAL A 13 6.17 -35.15 30.11
C VAL A 13 6.54 -35.04 28.65
N SER A 14 5.74 -35.71 27.81
CA SER A 14 5.79 -35.49 26.37
C SER A 14 5.52 -34.01 26.11
N PRO A 15 6.44 -33.24 25.48
CA PRO A 15 6.09 -31.90 25.03
C PRO A 15 4.89 -32.02 24.12
N SER A 16 3.79 -31.32 24.45
CA SER A 16 2.63 -31.23 23.55
C SER A 16 3.16 -30.81 22.18
N PRO A 17 2.90 -31.59 21.10
CA PRO A 17 3.38 -31.22 19.79
C PRO A 17 2.77 -29.86 19.46
N GLY A 18 3.64 -28.85 19.35
CA GLY A 18 3.24 -27.55 18.81
C GLY A 18 2.55 -27.76 17.45
N PRO A 19 1.66 -26.83 17.05
CA PRO A 19 0.88 -26.99 15.83
C PRO A 19 1.78 -27.41 14.65
N PRO A 20 1.34 -28.38 13.83
CA PRO A 20 2.17 -28.98 12.80
C PRO A 20 2.69 -27.93 11.81
N ILE A 21 4.02 -27.80 11.73
CA ILE A 21 4.71 -26.78 10.90
C ILE A 21 4.53 -27.04 9.38
N ASN A 22 4.04 -28.23 8.99
CA ASN A 22 3.91 -28.66 7.59
C ASN A 22 2.44 -28.89 7.15
N GLY A 23 1.51 -28.03 7.57
CA GLY A 23 0.19 -27.92 6.96
C GLY A 23 0.06 -26.66 6.09
N PRO A 24 -0.73 -26.66 5.00
CA PRO A 24 -1.19 -25.41 4.43
C PRO A 24 -2.15 -24.78 5.45
N ASP A 25 -1.64 -23.96 6.36
CA ASP A 25 -2.49 -23.08 7.17
C ASP A 25 -3.21 -22.13 6.20
N ARG A 26 -4.44 -22.49 5.85
CA ARG A 26 -5.35 -21.73 4.98
C ARG A 26 -6.05 -20.60 5.74
N SER A 27 -5.53 -20.19 6.89
CA SER A 27 -6.06 -19.05 7.63
C SER A 27 -5.65 -17.76 6.95
N LEU A 28 -6.55 -16.76 6.94
CA LEU A 28 -6.27 -15.44 6.38
C LEU A 28 -5.00 -14.85 7.00
N LEU A 29 -4.77 -15.10 8.29
CA LEU A 29 -3.58 -14.65 9.00
C LEU A 29 -2.29 -15.27 8.45
N ALA A 30 -2.31 -16.56 8.05
CA ALA A 30 -1.15 -17.20 7.44
C ALA A 30 -0.85 -16.65 6.04
N LEU A 31 -1.88 -16.35 5.24
CA LEU A 31 -1.71 -15.73 3.92
C LEU A 31 -1.19 -14.29 4.05
N LEU A 32 -1.76 -13.49 4.95
CA LEU A 32 -1.30 -12.13 5.24
C LEU A 32 0.14 -12.13 5.77
N THR A 33 0.50 -13.10 6.61
CA THR A 33 1.87 -13.26 7.12
C THR A 33 2.86 -13.61 6.00
N ARG A 34 2.49 -14.53 5.09
CA ARG A 34 3.32 -14.88 3.93
C ARG A 34 3.49 -13.70 2.99
N TYR A 35 2.40 -12.97 2.72
CA TYR A 35 2.42 -11.77 1.88
C TYR A 35 3.32 -10.68 2.46
N SER A 36 3.09 -10.29 3.72
CA SER A 36 3.89 -9.28 4.42
C SER A 36 5.37 -9.64 4.49
N ARG A 37 5.69 -10.92 4.71
CA ARG A 37 7.07 -11.43 4.74
C ARG A 37 7.75 -11.29 3.38
N THR A 38 7.05 -11.54 2.28
CA THR A 38 7.58 -11.35 0.92
C THR A 38 7.84 -9.88 0.63
N VAL A 39 6.86 -9.01 0.90
CA VAL A 39 6.99 -7.55 0.69
C VAL A 39 8.13 -6.97 1.52
N SER A 40 8.21 -7.31 2.80
CA SER A 40 9.24 -6.78 3.70
C SER A 40 10.65 -7.19 3.27
N ARG A 41 10.82 -8.43 2.82
CA ARG A 41 12.12 -8.93 2.31
C ARG A 41 12.49 -8.28 0.98
N GLY A 42 11.51 -8.05 0.11
CA GLY A 42 11.73 -7.47 -1.22
C GLY A 42 12.01 -5.97 -1.20
N LEU A 43 11.20 -5.20 -0.48
CA LEU A 43 11.19 -3.73 -0.56
C LEU A 43 11.80 -3.05 0.67
N ILE A 44 11.55 -3.55 1.88
CA ILE A 44 11.83 -2.78 3.11
C ILE A 44 13.22 -3.07 3.67
N ARG A 45 13.70 -4.31 3.62
CA ARG A 45 14.93 -4.73 4.33
C ARG A 45 16.24 -4.32 3.67
N ARG A 46 16.23 -3.92 2.41
CA ARG A 46 17.47 -3.58 1.66
C ARG A 46 17.51 -2.07 1.50
N ASN A 47 18.44 -1.38 2.17
CA ASN A 47 18.52 0.09 2.23
C ASN A 47 18.39 0.77 0.85
N ALA A 48 19.14 0.31 -0.15
CA ALA A 48 19.08 0.87 -1.50
C ALA A 48 17.71 0.63 -2.18
N VAL A 49 17.15 -0.58 -2.05
CA VAL A 49 15.83 -0.90 -2.63
C VAL A 49 14.71 -0.13 -1.92
N TYR A 50 14.84 0.06 -0.61
CA TYR A 50 13.88 0.81 0.18
C TYR A 50 13.77 2.26 -0.31
N LEU A 51 14.89 2.99 -0.34
CA LEU A 51 14.89 4.39 -0.77
C LEU A 51 14.48 4.56 -2.24
N THR A 52 14.98 3.71 -3.13
CA THR A 52 14.59 3.74 -4.56
C THR A 52 13.10 3.44 -4.76
N SER A 53 12.54 2.50 -4.00
CA SER A 53 11.11 2.18 -4.06
C SER A 53 10.24 3.35 -3.56
N ILE A 54 10.69 4.07 -2.53
CA ILE A 54 10.00 5.26 -2.04
C ILE A 54 10.02 6.36 -3.09
N PHE A 55 11.18 6.67 -3.68
CA PHE A 55 11.26 7.71 -4.71
C PHE A 55 10.47 7.35 -5.96
N ALA A 56 10.62 6.13 -6.47
CA ALA A 56 9.85 5.66 -7.61
C ALA A 56 8.34 5.70 -7.32
N GLY A 57 7.94 5.27 -6.13
CA GLY A 57 6.55 5.33 -5.67
C GLY A 57 6.04 6.77 -5.55
N ALA A 58 6.83 7.69 -5.03
CA ALA A 58 6.47 9.09 -4.89
C ALA A 58 6.24 9.76 -6.25
N PHE A 59 7.15 9.58 -7.22
CA PHE A 59 6.97 10.12 -8.57
C PHE A 59 5.75 9.54 -9.28
N ALA A 60 5.56 8.21 -9.20
CA ALA A 60 4.39 7.58 -9.80
C ALA A 60 3.08 8.05 -9.13
N PHE A 61 3.10 8.21 -7.80
CA PHE A 61 1.97 8.70 -7.03
C PHE A 61 1.64 10.16 -7.35
N GLU A 62 2.64 11.04 -7.46
CA GLU A 62 2.46 12.45 -7.82
C GLU A 62 1.68 12.60 -9.13
N ILE A 63 2.14 11.92 -10.20
CA ILE A 63 1.49 11.96 -11.51
C ILE A 63 0.05 11.45 -11.43
N ALA A 64 -0.15 10.31 -10.78
CA ALA A 64 -1.48 9.70 -10.67
C ALA A 64 -2.43 10.54 -9.81
N PHE A 65 -1.94 11.07 -8.70
CA PHE A 65 -2.72 11.84 -7.73
C PHE A 65 -3.15 13.18 -8.31
N ASP A 66 -2.23 13.93 -8.93
CA ASP A 66 -2.54 15.22 -9.55
C ASP A 66 -3.57 15.05 -10.67
N SER A 67 -3.35 14.11 -11.59
CA SER A 67 -4.28 13.86 -12.70
C SER A 67 -5.67 13.45 -12.20
N THR A 68 -5.73 12.55 -11.22
CA THR A 68 -6.99 12.05 -10.68
C THR A 68 -7.74 13.14 -9.93
N THR A 69 -7.05 13.88 -9.07
CA THR A 69 -7.67 14.90 -8.23
C THR A 69 -8.17 16.07 -9.06
N ASN A 70 -7.39 16.53 -10.05
CA ASN A 70 -7.82 17.56 -10.99
C ASN A 70 -9.07 17.12 -11.75
N LYS A 71 -9.12 15.86 -12.23
CA LYS A 71 -10.31 15.35 -12.94
C LYS A 71 -11.55 15.27 -12.06
N ILE A 72 -11.38 14.86 -10.79
CA ILE A 72 -12.46 14.85 -9.80
C ILE A 72 -12.97 16.28 -9.58
N TRP A 73 -12.06 17.21 -9.32
CA TRP A 73 -12.38 18.62 -9.10
C TRP A 73 -13.12 19.23 -10.30
N ASP A 74 -12.60 18.98 -11.50
CA ASP A 74 -13.16 19.46 -12.76
C ASP A 74 -14.58 18.95 -12.98
N THR A 75 -14.83 17.70 -12.61
CA THR A 75 -16.15 17.07 -12.74
C THR A 75 -17.14 17.62 -11.73
N MET A 76 -16.69 17.90 -10.50
CA MET A 76 -17.55 18.47 -9.46
C MET A 76 -17.87 19.94 -9.69
N ASN A 77 -17.00 20.70 -10.35
CA ASN A 77 -17.14 22.14 -10.55
C ASN A 77 -17.43 22.53 -12.01
N ARG A 78 -17.97 21.62 -12.83
CA ARG A 78 -18.32 21.93 -14.23
C ARG A 78 -19.24 23.14 -14.31
N GLY A 79 -18.97 24.02 -15.28
CA GLY A 79 -19.75 25.23 -15.54
C GLY A 79 -19.47 26.39 -14.58
N ARG A 80 -18.62 26.20 -13.57
CA ARG A 80 -18.18 27.26 -12.65
C ARG A 80 -16.70 27.58 -12.77
N GLN A 81 -15.96 26.77 -13.51
CA GLN A 81 -14.52 26.98 -13.69
C GLN A 81 -14.28 28.05 -14.73
N TRP A 82 -13.24 28.86 -14.53
CA TRP A 82 -12.84 29.87 -15.51
C TRP A 82 -12.70 29.28 -16.92
N LYS A 83 -12.09 28.10 -17.05
CA LYS A 83 -11.95 27.40 -18.34
C LYS A 83 -13.27 27.06 -19.04
N ASP A 84 -14.36 26.91 -18.28
CA ASP A 84 -15.70 26.62 -18.79
C ASP A 84 -16.51 27.88 -19.12
N ILE A 85 -16.09 29.07 -18.65
CA ILE A 85 -16.83 30.33 -18.83
C ILE A 85 -16.03 31.42 -19.55
N LYS A 86 -14.71 31.23 -19.73
CA LYS A 86 -13.79 32.21 -20.31
C LYS A 86 -14.24 32.71 -21.68
N TYR A 87 -14.77 31.83 -22.53
CA TYR A 87 -15.21 32.20 -23.88
C TYR A 87 -16.28 33.30 -23.88
N GLN A 88 -17.11 33.37 -22.83
CA GLN A 88 -18.16 34.40 -22.72
C GLN A 88 -17.58 35.80 -22.48
N TYR A 89 -16.41 35.88 -21.85
CA TYR A 89 -15.78 37.15 -21.50
C TYR A 89 -14.77 37.62 -22.54
N VAL A 90 -14.07 36.69 -23.20
CA VAL A 90 -13.13 37.04 -24.28
C VAL A 90 -13.90 37.55 -25.50
N ASN A 91 -14.95 36.85 -25.92
CA ASN A 91 -15.75 37.27 -27.06
C ASN A 91 -16.43 38.62 -26.81
N LYS A 92 -16.92 38.84 -25.57
CA LYS A 92 -17.52 40.13 -25.19
C LYS A 92 -16.51 41.29 -25.24
N ALA A 93 -15.25 41.05 -24.88
CA ALA A 93 -14.21 42.07 -24.99
C ALA A 93 -13.85 42.37 -26.46
N GLU A 94 -13.83 41.36 -27.33
CA GLU A 94 -13.63 41.54 -28.77
C GLU A 94 -14.79 42.32 -29.42
N GLU A 95 -16.05 42.01 -29.03
CA GLU A 95 -17.23 42.76 -29.49
C GLU A 95 -17.25 44.23 -29.00
N GLU A 96 -16.72 44.52 -27.80
CA GLU A 96 -16.61 45.90 -27.27
C GLU A 96 -15.47 46.71 -27.92
N ASP A 97 -14.40 46.07 -28.41
CA ASP A 97 -13.28 46.75 -29.09
C ASP A 97 -13.58 47.05 -30.58
N ASP A 98 -14.53 46.32 -31.20
CA ASP A 98 -14.94 46.48 -32.60
C ASP A 98 -16.11 47.47 -32.81
N GLU A 99 -16.74 48.00 -31.73
CA GLU A 99 -17.75 49.09 -31.73
C GLU A 99 -17.12 50.48 -31.47
#